data_AF-X1BLH2-F1
#
_entry.id   AF-X1BLH2-F1
#
_cell.length_a   1.000
_cell.length_b   1.000
_cell.length_c   1.000
_cell.angle_alpha   90.00
_cell.angle_beta   90.00
_cell.angle_gamma   90.00
#
_symmetry.space_group_name_H-M   'P 1'
#
loop_
_entity.id
_entity.type
_entity.pdbx_description
1 polymer ?
#
loop_
_entity_poly.entity_id
_entity_poly.type
_entity_poly.pdbx_seq_one_letter_code
_entity_poly.pdbx_strand_id
1 'polypeptide(L)'
;MRMNGRVLPELLPGDLYATSPREPIGRITSDFLNAETIHWGLVVRPIPTDDGLDYEVVESLMTKGTSVGLFNKIYADIPIRIYRVKTAARPSASMVERVAYSYGRAFYAYSSVPGIAVWWLAFHFGRLLSFQPPALSPDAVLCTVLVTLVWRDLGVDLVNEQRYPTPNMLEESEYLECIYREF
;
A
#
# COMPACT_ATOMS: atom_id res chain seq x y z
N MET A 1 14.10 -13.83 8.57
CA MET A 1 13.74 -15.07 7.84
C MET A 1 14.56 -15.15 6.55
N ARG A 2 15.01 -16.32 6.09
CA ARG A 2 15.76 -16.45 4.81
C ARG A 2 14.80 -16.84 3.68
N MET A 3 14.65 -16.00 2.66
CA MET A 3 13.90 -16.27 1.43
C MET A 3 14.82 -16.11 0.23
N ASN A 4 15.09 -17.17 -0.54
CA ASN A 4 15.98 -17.08 -1.71
C ASN A 4 17.31 -16.34 -1.43
N GLY A 5 17.86 -16.50 -0.22
CA GLY A 5 19.08 -15.78 0.24
C GLY A 5 18.86 -14.39 0.84
N ARG A 6 17.66 -13.79 0.73
CA ARG A 6 17.26 -12.53 1.38
C ARG A 6 17.01 -12.74 2.86
N VAL A 7 17.45 -11.78 3.69
CA VAL A 7 17.13 -11.74 5.12
C VAL A 7 16.14 -10.61 5.35
N LEU A 8 14.84 -10.94 5.36
CA LEU A 8 13.79 -9.99 5.73
C LEU A 8 13.65 -9.89 7.26
N PRO A 9 13.27 -8.71 7.78
CA PRO A 9 12.82 -8.59 9.16
C PRO A 9 11.57 -9.47 9.38
N GLU A 10 11.27 -9.77 10.64
CA GLU A 10 9.99 -10.38 10.98
C GLU A 10 8.87 -9.38 10.66
N LEU A 11 7.94 -9.82 9.79
CA LEU A 11 6.78 -9.04 9.42
C LEU A 11 5.70 -9.24 10.46
N LEU A 12 5.06 -8.14 10.83
CA LEU A 12 4.04 -8.12 11.86
C LEU A 12 2.72 -7.61 11.26
N PRO A 13 1.56 -8.00 11.81
CA PRO A 13 0.28 -7.47 11.37
C PRO A 13 0.29 -5.96 11.25
N GLY A 14 -0.24 -5.48 10.13
CA GLY A 14 -0.31 -4.07 9.74
C GLY A 14 0.98 -3.50 9.12
N ASP A 15 2.11 -4.22 9.12
CA ASP A 15 3.27 -3.78 8.34
C ASP A 15 2.86 -3.64 6.87
N LEU A 16 3.40 -2.62 6.21
CA LEU A 16 3.16 -2.34 4.80
C LEU A 16 4.35 -2.79 3.99
N TYR A 17 4.11 -3.20 2.76
CA TYR A 17 5.16 -3.44 1.79
C TYR A 17 4.91 -2.64 0.53
N ALA A 18 5.99 -2.26 -0.15
CA ALA A 18 5.92 -1.55 -1.41
C ALA A 18 6.95 -2.08 -2.40
N THR A 19 6.59 -2.12 -3.68
CA THR A 19 7.48 -2.61 -4.76
C THR A 19 7.89 -1.48 -5.71
N SER A 20 9.05 -1.64 -6.33
CA SER A 20 9.54 -0.71 -7.35
C SER A 20 8.83 -0.93 -8.70
N PRO A 21 8.72 0.12 -9.53
CA PRO A 21 8.21 -0.03 -10.89
C PRO A 21 9.11 -0.94 -11.72
N ARG A 22 8.55 -2.04 -12.23
CA ARG A 22 9.25 -2.98 -13.11
C ARG A 22 9.01 -2.68 -14.58
N GLU A 23 7.76 -2.43 -14.92
CA GLU A 23 7.30 -2.22 -16.30
C GLU A 23 7.45 -0.76 -16.74
N PRO A 24 7.60 -0.48 -18.05
CA PRO A 24 7.78 0.89 -18.55
C PRO A 24 6.68 1.86 -18.12
N ILE A 25 5.41 1.43 -18.16
CA ILE A 25 4.27 2.26 -17.74
C ILE A 25 4.34 2.55 -16.23
N GLY A 26 4.71 1.54 -15.44
CA GLY A 26 4.93 1.71 -14.01
C GLY A 26 6.04 2.72 -13.72
N ARG A 27 7.14 2.68 -14.48
CA ARG A 27 8.26 3.63 -14.33
C ARG A 27 7.86 5.06 -14.66
N ILE A 28 7.20 5.27 -15.81
CA ILE A 28 6.69 6.59 -16.20
C ILE A 28 5.75 7.15 -15.12
N THR A 29 4.87 6.30 -14.58
CA THR A 29 3.94 6.71 -13.51
C THR A 29 4.69 7.08 -12.23
N SER A 30 5.68 6.28 -11.84
CA SER A 30 6.53 6.52 -10.67
C SER A 30 7.31 7.83 -10.80
N ASP A 31 7.95 8.05 -11.96
CA ASP A 31 8.71 9.26 -12.27
C ASP A 31 7.80 10.49 -12.25
N PHE A 32 6.60 10.37 -12.84
CA PHE A 32 5.60 11.44 -12.83
C PHE A 32 5.16 11.79 -11.41
N LEU A 33 4.97 10.80 -10.54
CA LEU A 33 4.57 11.00 -9.14
C LEU A 33 5.75 11.34 -8.21
N ASN A 34 6.97 11.42 -8.73
CA ASN A 34 8.21 11.54 -7.95
C ASN A 34 8.29 10.49 -6.83
N ALA A 35 7.90 9.25 -7.15
CA ALA A 35 7.88 8.12 -6.22
C ALA A 35 8.91 7.07 -6.62
N GLU A 36 9.49 6.38 -5.65
CA GLU A 36 10.39 5.24 -5.90
C GLU A 36 9.62 3.90 -5.90
N THR A 37 8.40 3.89 -5.36
CA THR A 37 7.47 2.77 -5.27
C THR A 37 6.26 2.97 -6.19
N ILE A 38 5.67 1.87 -6.65
CA ILE A 38 4.48 1.92 -7.53
C ILE A 38 3.29 1.12 -7.01
N HIS A 39 3.53 0.13 -6.15
CA HIS A 39 2.50 -0.75 -5.63
C HIS A 39 2.69 -0.98 -4.14
N TRP A 40 1.58 -1.04 -3.41
CA TRP A 40 1.55 -1.12 -1.96
C TRP A 40 0.57 -2.20 -1.49
N GLY A 41 0.92 -2.88 -0.39
CA GLY A 41 0.04 -3.84 0.27
C GLY A 41 0.32 -3.89 1.77
N LEU A 42 -0.49 -4.67 2.49
CA LEU A 42 -0.38 -4.81 3.93
C LEU A 42 -0.29 -6.28 4.35
N VAL A 43 0.44 -6.52 5.43
CA VAL A 43 0.57 -7.82 6.10
C VAL A 43 -0.59 -8.00 7.06
N VAL A 44 -1.35 -9.08 6.88
CA VAL A 44 -2.48 -9.42 7.75
C VAL A 44 -2.01 -10.23 8.95
N ARG A 45 -1.38 -11.38 8.68
CA ARG A 45 -0.94 -12.31 9.72
C ARG A 45 0.13 -13.29 9.22
N PRO A 46 0.96 -13.82 10.11
CA PRO A 46 1.81 -14.96 9.80
C PRO A 46 0.98 -16.21 9.50
N ILE A 47 1.43 -17.01 8.53
CA ILE A 47 0.82 -18.28 8.11
C ILE A 47 1.91 -19.37 8.11
N PRO A 48 1.75 -20.43 8.91
CA PRO A 48 2.58 -21.63 8.76
C PRO A 48 2.30 -22.29 7.41
N THR A 49 3.36 -22.66 6.69
CA THR A 49 3.32 -23.38 5.42
C THR A 49 4.25 -24.59 5.49
N ASP A 50 4.13 -25.50 4.51
CA ASP A 50 5.04 -26.66 4.40
C ASP A 50 6.51 -26.24 4.24
N ASP A 51 6.75 -25.05 3.68
CA ASP A 51 8.07 -24.47 3.43
C ASP A 51 8.56 -23.55 4.60
N GLY A 52 7.81 -23.47 5.70
CA GLY A 52 8.15 -22.68 6.88
C GLY A 52 7.12 -21.61 7.22
N LEU A 53 7.57 -20.37 7.43
CA LEU A 53 6.69 -19.24 7.76
C LEU A 53 6.47 -18.37 6.53
N ASP A 54 5.22 -18.09 6.21
CA ASP A 54 4.81 -17.11 5.21
C ASP A 54 3.89 -16.07 5.85
N TYR A 55 3.43 -15.09 5.08
CA TYR A 55 2.57 -14.03 5.55
C TYR A 55 1.40 -13.86 4.60
N GLU A 56 0.19 -13.87 5.17
CA GLU A 56 -1.00 -13.48 4.44
C GLU A 56 -0.97 -11.98 4.23
N VAL A 57 -1.21 -11.56 2.99
CA VAL A 57 -1.21 -10.15 2.59
C VAL A 57 -2.48 -9.78 1.88
N VAL A 58 -2.85 -8.50 2.01
CA VAL A 58 -3.96 -7.87 1.31
C VAL A 58 -3.43 -6.72 0.48
N GLU A 59 -3.83 -6.70 -0.79
CA GLU A 59 -3.42 -5.70 -1.78
C GLU A 59 -4.55 -5.40 -2.75
N SER A 60 -4.52 -4.24 -3.41
CA SER A 60 -5.41 -3.96 -4.53
C SER A 60 -4.64 -4.03 -5.83
N LEU A 61 -5.03 -4.97 -6.69
CA LEU A 61 -4.40 -5.22 -7.98
C LEU A 61 -5.25 -4.67 -9.11
N MET A 62 -4.59 -4.04 -10.09
CA MET A 62 -5.22 -3.50 -11.28
C MET A 62 -6.16 -4.52 -11.98
N THR A 63 -5.76 -5.79 -12.03
CA THR A 63 -6.51 -6.84 -12.74
C THR A 63 -7.56 -7.55 -11.89
N LYS A 64 -7.57 -7.38 -10.57
CA LYS A 64 -8.40 -8.20 -9.65
C LYS A 64 -9.18 -7.41 -8.59
N GLY A 65 -8.88 -6.12 -8.40
CA GLY A 65 -9.34 -5.39 -7.21
C GLY A 65 -8.62 -5.90 -5.96
N THR A 66 -9.30 -5.86 -4.81
CA THR A 66 -8.73 -6.37 -3.56
C THR A 66 -8.49 -7.88 -3.65
N SER A 67 -7.28 -8.30 -3.33
CA SER A 67 -6.83 -9.70 -3.38
C SER A 67 -6.12 -10.06 -2.08
N VAL A 68 -6.26 -11.33 -1.69
CA VAL A 68 -5.49 -11.96 -0.61
C VAL A 68 -4.46 -12.88 -1.22
N GLY A 69 -3.24 -12.90 -0.66
CA GLY A 69 -2.15 -13.71 -1.16
C GLY A 69 -1.16 -14.12 -0.08
N LEU A 70 -0.20 -14.96 -0.46
CA LEU A 70 0.94 -15.32 0.38
C LEU A 70 2.17 -14.52 -0.08
N PHE A 71 2.71 -13.71 0.82
CA PHE A 71 3.75 -12.72 0.53
C PHE A 71 4.96 -13.36 -0.13
N ASN A 72 5.49 -14.44 0.42
CA ASN A 72 6.70 -15.07 -0.11
C ASN A 72 6.44 -15.65 -1.50
N LYS A 73 5.31 -16.32 -1.70
CA LYS A 73 4.94 -16.90 -3.00
C LYS A 73 4.84 -15.87 -4.12
N ILE A 74 4.46 -14.63 -3.78
CA ILE A 74 4.25 -13.56 -4.76
C ILE A 74 5.52 -12.71 -4.94
N TYR A 75 6.23 -12.40 -3.86
CA TYR A 75 7.29 -11.38 -3.86
C TYR A 75 8.70 -11.90 -3.60
N ALA A 76 8.93 -13.22 -3.55
CA ALA A 76 10.24 -13.80 -3.25
C ALA A 76 11.41 -13.17 -4.04
N ASP A 77 11.18 -12.87 -5.33
CA ASP A 77 12.19 -12.32 -6.24
C ASP A 77 11.88 -10.89 -6.70
N ILE A 78 11.03 -10.17 -5.96
CA ILE A 78 10.63 -8.79 -6.26
C ILE A 78 11.34 -7.84 -5.30
N PRO A 79 12.04 -6.79 -5.78
CA PRO A 79 12.56 -5.73 -4.92
C PRO A 79 11.45 -5.12 -4.08
N ILE A 80 11.66 -5.05 -2.77
CA ILE A 80 10.66 -4.65 -1.81
C ILE A 80 11.21 -3.64 -0.80
N ARG A 81 10.32 -2.78 -0.33
CA ARG A 81 10.49 -2.01 0.90
C ARG A 81 9.44 -2.48 1.89
N ILE A 82 9.82 -2.51 3.16
CA ILE A 82 8.91 -2.81 4.27
C ILE A 82 8.83 -1.57 5.15
N TYR A 83 7.61 -1.15 5.43
CA TYR A 83 7.30 -0.05 6.32
C TYR A 83 6.52 -0.54 7.52
N ARG A 84 6.85 0.03 8.67
CA ARG A 84 6.14 -0.18 9.93
C ARG A 84 5.44 1.10 10.31
N VAL A 85 4.17 1.00 10.68
CA VAL A 85 3.41 2.15 11.17
C VAL A 85 3.83 2.47 12.60
N LYS A 86 4.19 3.71 12.84
CA LYS A 86 4.50 4.26 14.16
C LYS A 86 3.19 4.44 14.93
N THR A 87 2.90 3.51 15.82
CA THR A 87 1.73 3.57 16.70
C THR A 87 2.11 3.21 18.12
N ALA A 88 1.45 3.84 19.11
CA ALA A 88 1.64 3.54 20.52
C ALA A 88 1.16 2.13 20.89
N ALA A 89 0.14 1.62 20.17
CA ALA A 89 -0.43 0.30 20.40
C ALA A 89 -0.59 -0.43 19.07
N ARG A 90 0.09 -1.58 18.95
CA ARG A 90 0.04 -2.37 17.73
C ARG A 90 -1.30 -3.11 17.62
N PRO A 91 -2.00 -3.05 16.47
CA PRO A 91 -3.23 -3.83 16.30
C PRO A 91 -2.91 -5.32 16.30
N SER A 92 -3.81 -6.13 16.86
CA SER A 92 -3.69 -7.59 16.76
C SER A 92 -3.96 -8.07 15.33
N ALA A 93 -3.47 -9.26 14.98
CA ALA A 93 -3.78 -9.90 13.70
C ALA A 93 -5.28 -9.94 13.40
N SER A 94 -6.10 -10.29 14.40
CA SER A 94 -7.57 -10.34 14.25
C SER A 94 -8.22 -8.99 13.93
N MET A 95 -7.64 -7.89 14.43
CA MET A 95 -8.12 -6.54 14.13
C MET A 95 -7.76 -6.16 12.69
N VAL A 96 -6.51 -6.39 12.30
CA VAL A 96 -6.03 -6.12 10.94
C VAL A 96 -6.81 -6.95 9.94
N GLU A 97 -7.01 -8.24 10.19
CA GLU A 97 -7.79 -9.15 9.34
C GLU A 97 -9.21 -8.65 9.13
N ARG A 98 -9.93 -8.36 10.23
CA ARG A 98 -11.33 -7.89 10.16
C ARG A 98 -11.47 -6.62 9.32
N VAL A 99 -10.56 -5.66 9.51
CA VAL A 99 -10.59 -4.38 8.78
C VAL A 99 -10.15 -4.57 7.34
N ALA A 100 -9.04 -5.27 7.08
CA ALA A 100 -8.57 -5.50 5.71
C ALA A 100 -9.62 -6.25 4.87
N TYR A 101 -10.32 -7.21 5.46
CA TYR A 101 -11.32 -8.02 4.76
C TYR A 101 -12.66 -7.32 4.55
N SER A 102 -12.98 -6.24 5.27
CA SER A 102 -14.15 -5.43 4.90
C SER A 102 -14.00 -4.78 3.53
N TYR A 103 -12.78 -4.63 3.02
CA TYR A 103 -12.47 -4.16 1.67
C TYR A 103 -12.32 -5.27 0.63
N GLY A 104 -12.53 -6.55 1.00
CA GLY A 104 -12.29 -7.72 0.16
C GLY A 104 -13.21 -7.86 -1.06
N ARG A 105 -14.26 -7.03 -1.18
CA ARG A 105 -15.15 -6.96 -2.36
C ARG A 105 -14.88 -5.75 -3.25
N ALA A 106 -13.93 -4.90 -2.90
CA ALA A 106 -13.67 -3.69 -3.64
C ALA A 106 -13.01 -3.99 -5.00
N PHE A 107 -13.53 -3.35 -6.05
CA PHE A 107 -12.95 -3.42 -7.39
C PHE A 107 -11.73 -2.50 -7.50
N TYR A 108 -10.97 -2.61 -8.59
CA TYR A 108 -9.92 -1.64 -8.86
C TYR A 108 -10.50 -0.31 -9.38
N ALA A 109 -9.99 0.81 -8.86
CA ALA A 109 -10.57 2.15 -9.07
C ALA A 109 -10.25 2.81 -10.43
N TYR A 110 -10.42 2.11 -11.56
CA TYR A 110 -10.09 2.64 -12.89
C TYR A 110 -10.77 3.97 -13.22
N SER A 111 -12.05 4.13 -12.85
CA SER A 111 -12.81 5.36 -13.11
C SER A 111 -12.28 6.57 -12.36
N SER A 112 -11.53 6.35 -11.26
CA SER A 112 -10.95 7.42 -10.46
C SER A 112 -9.59 7.88 -10.99
N VAL A 113 -8.89 7.06 -11.77
CA VAL A 113 -7.53 7.35 -12.29
C VAL A 113 -7.44 8.68 -13.03
N PRO A 114 -8.34 9.02 -13.98
CA PRO A 114 -8.29 10.32 -14.66
C PRO A 114 -8.46 11.50 -13.69
N GLY A 115 -9.39 11.37 -12.73
CA GLY A 115 -9.64 12.41 -11.73
C GLY A 115 -8.44 12.64 -10.81
N ILE A 116 -7.75 11.57 -10.42
CA ILE A 116 -6.51 11.62 -9.61
C ILE A 116 -5.41 12.33 -10.39
N ALA A 117 -5.21 11.99 -11.66
CA ALA A 117 -4.19 12.62 -12.49
C ALA A 117 -4.44 14.14 -12.66
N VAL A 118 -5.69 14.54 -12.93
CA VAL A 118 -6.08 15.96 -13.04
C VAL A 118 -5.88 16.68 -11.70
N TRP A 119 -6.32 16.09 -10.59
CA TRP A 119 -6.13 16.66 -9.26
C TRP A 119 -4.63 16.83 -8.93
N TRP A 120 -3.82 15.80 -9.15
CA TRP A 120 -2.40 15.83 -8.85
C TRP A 120 -1.68 16.92 -9.66
N LEU A 121 -2.00 17.05 -10.95
CA LEU A 121 -1.49 18.12 -11.81
C LEU A 121 -1.91 19.50 -11.31
N ALA A 122 -3.19 19.66 -10.94
CA ALA A 122 -3.70 20.90 -10.39
C ALA A 122 -3.04 21.27 -9.06
N PHE A 123 -2.75 20.29 -8.21
CA PHE A 123 -2.09 20.49 -6.92
C PHE A 123 -0.61 20.87 -7.05
N HIS A 124 0.14 20.24 -7.95
CA HIS A 124 1.59 20.47 -8.10
C HIS A 124 1.94 21.64 -9.02
N PHE A 125 1.16 21.88 -10.08
CA PHE A 125 1.48 22.86 -11.12
C PHE A 125 0.45 23.99 -11.22
N GLY A 126 -0.74 23.81 -10.66
CA GLY A 126 -1.78 24.83 -10.63
C GLY A 126 -1.79 25.60 -9.31
N ARG A 127 -2.05 26.91 -9.38
CA ARG A 127 -2.61 27.66 -8.23
C ARG A 127 -4.12 27.46 -8.10
N LEU A 128 -4.65 26.35 -8.62
CA LEU A 128 -6.08 26.05 -8.67
C LEU A 128 -6.49 25.32 -7.38
N LEU A 129 -6.52 26.08 -6.28
CA LEU A 129 -6.91 25.64 -4.93
C LEU A 129 -8.35 25.12 -4.83
N SER A 130 -9.14 25.18 -5.92
CA SER A 130 -10.54 24.74 -5.94
C SER A 130 -10.73 23.28 -6.35
N PHE A 131 -9.70 22.57 -6.81
CA PHE A 131 -9.81 21.14 -7.15
C PHE A 131 -9.70 20.28 -5.90
N GLN A 132 -10.82 19.72 -5.46
CA GLN A 132 -10.86 18.73 -4.38
C GLN A 132 -10.26 17.40 -4.87
N PRO A 133 -9.54 16.66 -4.00
CA PRO A 133 -9.13 15.30 -4.34
C PRO A 133 -10.38 14.43 -4.61
N PRO A 134 -10.29 13.44 -5.51
CA PRO A 134 -11.32 12.42 -5.62
C PRO A 134 -11.59 11.79 -4.25
N ALA A 135 -12.86 11.61 -3.91
CA ALA A 135 -13.21 10.94 -2.66
C ALA A 135 -12.65 9.52 -2.64
N LEU A 136 -12.15 9.09 -1.48
CA LEU A 136 -11.77 7.69 -1.29
C LEU A 136 -13.05 6.85 -1.30
N SER A 137 -13.10 5.86 -2.19
CA SER A 137 -14.24 4.94 -2.28
C SER A 137 -13.86 3.59 -1.67
N PRO A 138 -14.63 3.06 -0.70
CA PRO A 138 -14.41 1.71 -0.19
C PRO A 138 -14.76 0.63 -1.22
N ASP A 139 -15.56 0.95 -2.24
CA ASP A 139 -16.01 0.00 -3.27
C ASP A 139 -15.06 -0.10 -4.46
N ALA A 140 -14.16 0.87 -4.60
CA ALA A 140 -13.16 0.91 -5.65
C ALA A 140 -11.85 1.51 -5.13
N VAL A 141 -10.85 0.67 -4.86
CA VAL A 141 -9.62 1.07 -4.17
C VAL A 141 -8.39 0.90 -5.05
N LEU A 142 -7.52 1.92 -5.11
CA LEU A 142 -6.13 1.74 -5.53
C LEU A 142 -5.32 1.14 -4.39
N CYS A 143 -4.16 0.56 -4.67
CA CYS A 143 -3.31 -0.09 -3.68
C CYS A 143 -2.93 0.85 -2.51
N THR A 144 -2.59 2.11 -2.80
CA THR A 144 -2.29 3.14 -1.80
C THR A 144 -3.51 3.56 -0.98
N VAL A 145 -4.69 3.59 -1.61
CA VAL A 145 -5.96 3.88 -0.93
C VAL A 145 -6.32 2.75 0.02
N LEU A 146 -6.20 1.50 -0.40
CA LEU A 146 -6.51 0.34 0.43
C LEU A 146 -5.71 0.36 1.75
N VAL A 147 -4.39 0.51 1.67
CA VAL A 147 -3.55 0.53 2.88
C VAL A 147 -3.84 1.75 3.76
N THR A 148 -4.19 2.89 3.15
CA THR A 148 -4.56 4.12 3.88
C THR A 148 -5.89 3.96 4.60
N LEU A 149 -6.91 3.40 3.95
CA LEU A 149 -8.23 3.18 4.54
C LEU A 149 -8.18 2.15 5.66
N VAL A 150 -7.44 1.04 5.48
CA VAL A 150 -7.27 0.04 6.53
C VAL A 150 -6.64 0.65 7.78
N TRP A 151 -5.60 1.46 7.63
CA TRP A 151 -4.97 2.10 8.79
C TRP A 151 -5.82 3.21 9.40
N ARG A 152 -6.58 3.96 8.60
CA ARG A 152 -7.56 4.93 9.09
C ARG A 152 -8.61 4.25 9.98
N ASP A 153 -9.16 3.12 9.55
CA ASP A 153 -10.12 2.35 10.33
C ASP A 153 -9.52 1.69 11.58
N LEU A 154 -8.18 1.55 11.62
CA LEU A 154 -7.42 1.17 12.80
C LEU A 154 -7.01 2.37 13.67
N GLY A 155 -7.41 3.58 13.29
CA GLY A 155 -7.21 4.82 14.05
C GLY A 155 -5.93 5.59 13.73
N VAL A 156 -5.28 5.34 12.60
CA VAL A 156 -4.07 6.07 12.16
C VAL A 156 -4.23 6.57 10.72
N ASP A 157 -4.22 7.89 10.55
CA ASP A 157 -4.22 8.50 9.22
C ASP A 157 -2.79 8.59 8.65
N LEU A 158 -2.45 7.65 7.77
CA LEU A 158 -1.13 7.60 7.14
C LEU A 158 -0.85 8.80 6.23
N VAL A 159 -1.90 9.38 5.65
CA VAL A 159 -1.85 10.57 4.79
C VAL A 159 -2.97 11.50 5.23
N ASN A 160 -2.65 12.79 5.36
CA ASN A 160 -3.60 13.82 5.79
C ASN A 160 -4.92 13.79 4.98
N GLU A 161 -6.05 13.90 5.68
CA GLU A 161 -7.42 13.66 5.19
C GLU A 161 -7.84 14.48 3.94
N GLN A 162 -7.15 15.58 3.64
CA GLN A 162 -7.46 16.44 2.49
C GLN A 162 -6.75 16.03 1.18
N ARG A 163 -6.10 14.87 1.13
CA ARG A 163 -5.28 14.45 -0.02
C ARG A 163 -5.59 13.03 -0.45
N TYR A 164 -5.51 12.79 -1.76
CA TYR A 164 -5.53 11.43 -2.30
C TYR A 164 -4.15 10.79 -2.06
N PRO A 165 -4.06 9.59 -1.46
CA PRO A 165 -2.78 8.98 -1.08
C PRO A 165 -2.03 8.51 -2.33
N THR A 166 -1.00 9.24 -2.74
CA THR A 166 -0.06 8.82 -3.79
C THR A 166 1.07 7.98 -3.18
N PRO A 167 1.81 7.19 -3.99
CA PRO A 167 2.98 6.46 -3.50
C PRO A 167 4.03 7.37 -2.82
N ASN A 168 4.37 8.51 -3.42
CA ASN A 168 5.30 9.47 -2.82
C ASN A 168 4.81 10.01 -1.45
N MET A 169 3.51 10.28 -1.30
CA MET A 169 2.96 10.72 0.00
C MET A 169 3.07 9.66 1.09
N LEU A 170 2.96 8.38 0.73
CA LEU A 170 3.20 7.28 1.67
C LEU A 170 4.69 7.13 1.97
N GLU A 171 5.57 7.25 0.99
CA GLU A 171 7.03 7.24 1.20
C GLU A 171 7.49 8.34 2.17
N GLU A 172 6.85 9.51 2.10
CA GLU A 172 7.14 10.69 2.93
C GLU A 172 6.33 10.76 4.23
N SER A 173 5.46 9.77 4.49
CA SER A 173 4.59 9.78 5.66
C SER A 173 5.37 9.74 6.97
N GLU A 174 5.14 10.73 7.85
CA GLU A 174 5.76 10.77 9.17
C GLU A 174 5.34 9.60 10.08
N TYR A 175 4.19 8.97 9.77
CA TYR A 175 3.65 7.81 10.48
C TYR A 175 4.29 6.50 10.04
N LEU A 176 5.10 6.49 8.99
CA LEU A 176 5.77 5.31 8.49
C LEU A 176 7.26 5.34 8.84
N GLU A 177 7.79 4.17 9.22
CA GLU A 177 9.20 3.89 9.38
C GLU A 177 9.60 2.82 8.37
N CYS A 178 10.56 3.12 7.49
CA CYS A 178 11.11 2.12 6.58
C CYS A 178 12.08 1.21 7.35
N ILE A 179 11.68 -0.04 7.60
CA ILE A 179 12.44 -1.02 8.39
C ILE A 179 13.27 -1.97 7.51
N TYR A 180 13.03 -1.97 6.20
CA TYR A 180 13.81 -2.72 5.22
C TYR A 180 13.70 -2.07 3.84
N ARG A 181 14.82 -1.98 3.12
CA ARG A 181 14.91 -1.28 1.84
C ARG A 181 15.91 -1.95 0.91
N GLU A 182 15.48 -2.33 -0.30
CA GLU A 182 16.35 -2.92 -1.33
C GLU A 182 16.67 -1.99 -2.49
N PHE A 183 15.89 -0.93 -2.62
CA PHE A 183 16.03 0.14 -3.60
C PHE A 183 15.61 1.43 -2.91
#